data_AF-A0A1Q3EKX8-F1
#
_entry.id   AF-A0A1Q3EKX8-F1
#
_cell.length_a   1.000
_cell.length_b   1.000
_cell.length_c   1.000
_cell.angle_alpha   90.00
_cell.angle_beta   90.00
_cell.angle_gamma   90.00
#
_symmetry.space_group_name_H-M   'P 1'
#
loop_
_entity.id
_entity.type
_entity.pdbx_description
1 polymer ?
#
loop_
_entity_poly.entity_id
_entity_poly.type
_entity_poly.pdbx_seq_one_letter_code
_entity_poly.pdbx_strand_id
1 'polypeptide(L)'
;MSTVRKLTLSQELPLLKLDWLRPSVGALIMIERETFDGLYAELIGLHSQILLKIHSAREALEHERKVLAYTQLPTDILPATGCSTKHHREVCYPVWNGVWWNQIARKIFHPEQSRRIEEISKIPAILRSIPWEGITGTCAELFICTLEIAGAFTVEAEIVTAAASAVREYLITLHPSEAEFCFDDEQAADDAMATVTAT
;
A
#
# COMPACT_ATOMS: atom_id res chain seq x y z
N MET A 1 0.99 -22.85 -7.28
CA MET A 1 2.16 -22.91 -6.37
C MET A 1 1.90 -21.97 -5.21
N SER A 2 1.98 -22.43 -3.96
CA SER A 2 1.74 -21.56 -2.80
C SER A 2 2.81 -20.48 -2.71
N THR A 3 2.43 -19.32 -2.16
CA THR A 3 3.33 -18.18 -1.91
C THR A 3 4.58 -18.58 -1.15
N VAL A 4 4.41 -19.37 -0.08
CA VAL A 4 5.51 -19.89 0.73
C VAL A 4 6.44 -20.74 -0.13
N ARG A 5 5.90 -21.66 -0.95
CA ARG A 5 6.71 -22.50 -1.84
C ARG A 5 7.50 -21.69 -2.87
N LYS A 6 6.95 -20.59 -3.40
CA LYS A 6 7.69 -19.69 -4.30
C LYS A 6 8.94 -19.11 -3.62
N LEU A 7 8.78 -18.64 -2.39
CA LEU A 7 9.89 -18.10 -1.61
C LEU A 7 10.87 -19.20 -1.19
N THR A 8 10.38 -20.38 -0.81
CA THR A 8 11.24 -21.54 -0.52
C THR A 8 12.13 -21.88 -1.71
N LEU A 9 11.56 -21.98 -2.91
CA LEU A 9 12.33 -22.22 -4.14
C LEU A 9 13.35 -21.12 -4.42
N SER A 10 13.07 -19.88 -4.05
CA SER A 10 13.98 -18.75 -4.27
C SER A 10 15.17 -18.74 -3.29
N GLN A 11 15.14 -19.57 -2.25
CA GLN A 11 16.28 -19.84 -1.36
C GLN A 11 17.14 -21.03 -1.85
N GLU A 12 16.55 -21.91 -2.67
CA GLU A 12 17.22 -23.08 -3.24
C GLU A 12 17.82 -22.78 -4.61
N LEU A 13 17.19 -21.86 -5.35
CA LEU A 13 17.51 -21.47 -6.72
C LEU A 13 17.66 -19.95 -6.79
N PRO A 14 18.52 -19.41 -7.69
CA PRO A 14 18.74 -17.98 -7.86
C PRO A 14 17.58 -17.27 -8.59
N LEU A 15 16.35 -17.45 -8.11
CA LEU A 15 15.14 -16.80 -8.63
C LEU A 15 14.98 -15.43 -7.96
N LEU A 16 15.85 -14.50 -8.34
CA LEU A 16 16.04 -13.22 -7.64
C LEU A 16 15.30 -12.04 -8.29
N LYS A 17 14.55 -12.25 -9.37
CA LYS A 17 13.81 -11.19 -10.06
C LYS A 17 12.72 -10.60 -9.15
N LEU A 18 12.63 -9.27 -9.08
CA LEU A 18 11.64 -8.59 -8.24
C LEU A 18 10.20 -8.95 -8.63
N ASP A 19 9.90 -9.08 -9.92
CA ASP A 19 8.55 -9.46 -10.39
C ASP A 19 8.13 -10.87 -9.96
N TRP A 20 9.10 -11.74 -9.64
CA TRP A 20 8.84 -13.05 -9.08
C TRP A 20 8.56 -12.99 -7.57
N LEU A 21 9.36 -12.20 -6.86
CA LEU A 21 9.33 -12.10 -5.40
C LEU A 21 8.17 -11.23 -4.90
N ARG A 22 7.94 -10.07 -5.54
CA ARG A 22 6.98 -9.05 -5.09
C ARG A 22 5.57 -9.58 -4.88
N PRO A 23 4.96 -10.38 -5.80
CA PRO A 23 3.63 -10.95 -5.55
C PRO A 23 3.62 -11.89 -4.34
N SER A 24 4.72 -12.61 -4.11
CA SER A 24 4.81 -13.59 -3.03
C SER A 24 5.01 -12.92 -1.67
N VAL A 25 5.94 -11.98 -1.61
CA VAL A 25 6.18 -11.16 -0.42
C VAL A 25 4.93 -10.35 -0.06
N GLY A 26 4.31 -9.70 -1.05
CA GLY A 26 3.06 -8.97 -0.87
C GLY A 26 1.95 -9.85 -0.30
N ALA A 27 1.77 -11.06 -0.83
CA ALA A 27 0.77 -11.99 -0.30
C ALA A 27 1.02 -12.35 1.17
N LEU A 28 2.26 -12.59 1.59
CA LEU A 28 2.58 -12.89 3.00
C LEU A 28 2.43 -11.67 3.93
N ILE A 29 2.71 -10.47 3.45
CA ILE A 29 2.46 -9.23 4.21
C ILE A 29 0.95 -9.05 4.45
N MET A 30 0.12 -9.42 3.48
CA MET A 30 -1.33 -9.17 3.54
C MET A 30 -2.12 -10.22 4.31
N ILE A 31 -1.60 -11.43 4.51
CA ILE A 31 -2.31 -12.50 5.23
C ILE A 31 -2.72 -12.04 6.63
N GLU A 32 -3.91 -12.41 7.11
CA GLU A 32 -4.35 -12.10 8.48
C GLU A 32 -3.43 -12.74 9.52
N ARG A 33 -3.23 -12.09 10.67
CA ARG A 33 -2.26 -12.54 11.67
C ARG A 33 -2.56 -13.97 12.13
N GLU A 34 -3.82 -14.27 12.38
CA GLU A 34 -4.32 -15.58 12.80
C GLU A 34 -4.05 -16.65 11.75
N THR A 35 -4.19 -16.29 10.46
CA THR A 35 -3.89 -17.19 9.34
C THR A 35 -2.37 -17.36 9.17
N PHE A 36 -1.59 -16.31 9.38
CA PHE A 36 -0.12 -16.36 9.33
C PHE A 36 0.42 -17.31 10.40
N ASP A 37 -0.11 -17.22 11.62
CA ASP A 37 0.23 -18.13 12.73
C ASP A 37 -0.17 -19.57 12.40
N GLY A 38 -1.29 -19.79 11.71
CA GLY A 38 -1.71 -21.10 11.20
C GLY A 38 -0.82 -21.68 10.10
N LEU A 39 -0.06 -20.85 9.37
CA LEU A 39 0.88 -21.25 8.34
C LEU A 39 2.27 -21.61 8.89
N TYR A 40 2.45 -21.63 10.21
CA TYR A 40 3.75 -21.86 10.85
C TYR A 40 4.49 -23.08 10.29
N ALA A 41 3.78 -24.20 10.07
CA ALA A 41 4.37 -25.42 9.51
C ALA A 41 4.94 -25.23 8.10
N GLU A 42 4.31 -24.41 7.26
CA GLU A 42 4.79 -24.08 5.91
C GLU A 42 5.95 -23.06 5.98
N LEU A 43 5.87 -22.11 6.92
CA LEU A 43 6.86 -21.05 7.09
C LEU A 43 8.18 -21.53 7.69
N ILE A 44 8.23 -22.70 8.36
CA ILE A 44 9.47 -23.31 8.86
C ILE A 44 10.53 -23.47 7.77
N GLY A 45 10.11 -23.68 6.51
CA GLY A 45 11.02 -23.77 5.37
C GLY A 45 11.63 -22.44 4.91
N LEU A 46 11.20 -21.30 5.48
CA LEU A 46 11.75 -19.99 5.19
C LEU A 46 12.81 -19.60 6.21
N HIS A 47 13.92 -19.06 5.73
CA HIS A 47 14.96 -18.46 6.55
C HIS A 47 14.37 -17.35 7.42
N SER A 48 14.79 -17.30 8.68
CA SER A 48 14.31 -16.34 9.67
C SER A 48 14.48 -14.88 9.24
N GLN A 49 15.50 -14.57 8.42
CA GLN A 49 15.71 -13.23 7.86
C GLN A 49 14.64 -12.81 6.84
N ILE A 50 14.10 -13.74 6.06
CA ILE A 50 12.99 -13.48 5.14
C ILE A 50 11.73 -13.20 5.95
N LEU A 51 11.46 -14.03 6.96
CA LEU A 51 10.33 -13.85 7.87
C LEU A 51 10.41 -12.51 8.61
N LEU A 52 11.59 -12.12 9.10
CA LEU A 52 11.80 -10.83 9.76
C LEU A 52 11.44 -9.66 8.85
N LYS A 53 11.89 -9.68 7.58
CA LYS A 53 11.57 -8.61 6.61
C LYS A 53 10.08 -8.54 6.31
N ILE A 54 9.42 -9.69 6.20
CA ILE A 54 7.96 -9.75 6.03
C ILE A 54 7.27 -9.16 7.27
N HIS A 55 7.69 -9.54 8.48
CA HIS A 55 7.12 -9.00 9.72
C HIS A 55 7.30 -7.48 9.84
N SER A 56 8.51 -6.95 9.58
CA SER A 56 8.75 -5.51 9.61
C SER A 56 7.89 -4.76 8.59
N ALA A 57 7.70 -5.31 7.39
CA ALA A 57 6.83 -4.71 6.39
C ALA A 57 5.34 -4.74 6.80
N ARG A 58 4.90 -5.79 7.52
CA ARG A 58 3.55 -5.85 8.10
C ARG A 58 3.34 -4.78 9.16
N GLU A 59 4.30 -4.59 10.05
CA GLU A 59 4.23 -3.56 11.10
C GLU A 59 4.22 -2.15 10.50
N ALA A 60 5.08 -1.90 9.50
CA ALA A 60 5.08 -0.64 8.75
C ALA A 60 3.73 -0.41 8.08
N LEU A 61 3.16 -1.45 7.44
CA LEU A 61 1.88 -1.32 6.79
C LEU A 61 0.74 -1.05 7.77
N GLU A 62 0.74 -1.74 8.90
CA GLU A 62 -0.22 -1.48 9.97
C GLU A 62 -0.10 -0.05 10.49
N HIS A 63 1.13 0.45 10.68
CA HIS A 63 1.38 1.84 11.07
C HIS A 63 0.79 2.82 10.07
N GLU A 64 1.07 2.64 8.78
CA GLU A 64 0.58 3.53 7.72
C GLU A 64 -0.94 3.49 7.59
N ARG A 65 -1.56 2.32 7.72
CA ARG A 65 -3.03 2.21 7.78
C ARG A 65 -3.60 3.00 8.94
N LYS A 66 -2.94 3.01 10.11
CA LYS A 66 -3.37 3.82 11.25
C LYS A 66 -3.21 5.30 10.95
N VAL A 67 -2.06 5.73 10.42
CA VAL A 67 -1.82 7.12 10.02
C VAL A 67 -2.87 7.59 9.02
N LEU A 68 -3.13 6.80 7.99
CA LEU A 68 -4.16 7.08 6.97
C LEU A 68 -5.56 7.18 7.59
N ALA A 69 -5.96 6.20 8.40
CA ALA A 69 -7.28 6.21 9.03
C ALA A 69 -7.49 7.42 9.95
N TYR A 70 -6.43 7.88 10.63
CA TYR A 70 -6.45 9.06 11.50
C TYR A 70 -6.11 10.36 10.79
N THR A 71 -5.82 10.33 9.48
CA THR A 71 -5.54 11.54 8.71
C THR A 71 -6.80 12.40 8.71
N GLN A 72 -6.76 13.46 9.50
CA GLN A 72 -7.76 14.52 9.46
C GLN A 72 -7.42 15.45 8.31
N LEU A 73 -8.42 15.80 7.51
CA LEU A 73 -8.22 16.85 6.54
C LEU A 73 -7.85 18.16 7.25
N PRO A 74 -6.95 18.96 6.67
CA PRO A 74 -6.64 20.27 7.23
C PRO A 74 -7.91 21.11 7.43
N THR A 75 -8.06 21.72 8.61
CA THR A 75 -9.26 22.53 8.94
C THR A 75 -9.31 23.86 8.18
N ASP A 76 -8.22 24.23 7.51
CA ASP A 76 -8.02 25.43 6.69
C ASP A 76 -8.25 25.19 5.20
N ILE A 77 -8.79 24.02 4.81
CA ILE A 77 -9.27 23.80 3.46
C ILE A 77 -10.29 24.88 3.08
N LEU A 78 -9.97 25.62 2.01
CA LEU A 78 -10.83 26.67 1.49
C LEU A 78 -12.07 26.07 0.84
N PRO A 79 -13.23 26.75 0.96
CA PRO A 79 -14.46 26.29 0.32
C PRO A 79 -14.30 26.29 -1.20
N ALA A 80 -14.85 25.27 -1.86
CA ALA A 80 -14.94 25.25 -3.31
C ALA A 80 -15.86 26.37 -3.83
N THR A 81 -15.72 26.72 -5.12
CA THR A 81 -16.57 27.72 -5.78
C THR A 81 -18.05 27.37 -5.61
N GLY A 82 -18.85 28.35 -5.16
CA GLY A 82 -20.27 28.18 -4.90
C GLY A 82 -20.62 27.66 -3.50
N CYS A 83 -19.63 27.35 -2.66
CA CYS A 83 -19.82 27.05 -1.25
C CYS A 83 -19.43 28.25 -0.38
N SER A 84 -20.30 28.67 0.54
CA SER A 84 -19.91 29.70 1.52
C SER A 84 -18.96 29.11 2.57
N THR A 85 -18.07 29.94 3.13
CA THR A 85 -17.17 29.52 4.23
C THR A 85 -17.95 28.95 5.42
N LYS A 86 -19.09 29.56 5.75
CA LYS A 86 -19.96 29.08 6.84
C LYS A 86 -20.51 27.69 6.55
N HIS A 87 -21.10 27.47 5.39
CA HIS A 87 -21.63 26.17 4.99
C HIS A 87 -20.52 25.10 4.91
N HIS A 88 -19.36 25.47 4.37
CA HIS A 88 -18.21 24.56 4.28
C HIS A 88 -17.78 24.04 5.66
N ARG A 89 -17.64 24.97 6.62
CA ARG A 89 -17.17 24.65 7.97
C ARG A 89 -18.21 23.94 8.83
N GLU A 90 -19.48 24.34 8.73
CA GLU A 90 -20.56 23.83 9.59
C GLU A 90 -21.25 22.59 9.03
N VAL A 91 -21.17 22.35 7.71
CA VAL A 91 -21.89 21.25 7.04
C VAL A 91 -20.92 20.36 6.28
N CYS A 92 -20.23 20.88 5.26
CA CYS A 92 -19.40 20.04 4.37
C CYS A 92 -18.33 19.26 5.14
N TYR A 93 -17.56 19.94 5.99
CA TYR A 93 -16.45 19.35 6.73
C TYR A 93 -16.91 18.31 7.77
N PRO A 94 -17.92 18.58 8.63
CA PRO A 94 -18.47 17.56 9.53
C PRO A 94 -19.04 16.33 8.81
N VAL A 95 -19.79 16.54 7.72
CA VAL A 95 -20.36 15.41 6.94
C VAL A 95 -19.24 14.58 6.32
N TRP A 96 -18.22 15.24 5.74
CA TRP A 96 -17.06 14.55 5.18
C TRP A 96 -16.38 13.68 6.23
N ASN A 97 -16.04 14.25 7.39
CA ASN A 97 -15.40 13.51 8.46
C ASN A 97 -16.27 12.36 8.96
N GLY A 98 -17.58 12.55 9.05
CA GLY A 98 -18.52 11.50 9.42
C GLY A 98 -18.51 10.33 8.43
N VAL A 99 -18.55 10.61 7.13
CA VAL A 99 -18.49 9.57 6.09
C VAL A 99 -17.11 8.91 6.04
N TRP A 100 -16.04 9.70 6.03
CA TRP A 100 -14.67 9.20 6.05
C TRP A 100 -14.46 8.22 7.20
N TRP A 101 -14.80 8.64 8.42
CA TRP A 101 -14.62 7.79 9.59
C TRP A 101 -15.47 6.52 9.51
N ASN A 102 -16.77 6.67 9.26
CA ASN A 102 -17.71 5.55 9.37
C ASN A 102 -17.63 4.56 8.21
N GLN A 103 -17.26 5.01 7.01
CA GLN A 103 -17.30 4.16 5.81
C GLN A 103 -15.91 3.73 5.33
N ILE A 104 -14.87 4.53 5.57
CA ILE A 104 -13.53 4.34 4.98
C ILE A 104 -12.49 4.05 6.06
N ALA A 105 -12.23 4.99 6.97
CA ALA A 105 -11.17 4.89 7.98
C ALA A 105 -11.27 3.62 8.83
N ARG A 106 -12.48 3.27 9.28
CA ARG A 106 -12.71 2.02 10.04
C ARG A 106 -12.33 0.76 9.27
N LYS A 107 -12.56 0.73 7.95
CA LYS A 107 -12.23 -0.41 7.09
C LYS A 107 -10.74 -0.47 6.77
N ILE A 108 -10.06 0.67 6.74
CA ILE A 108 -8.59 0.74 6.63
C ILE A 108 -7.94 0.25 7.93
N PHE A 109 -8.48 0.67 9.08
CA PHE A 109 -7.96 0.34 10.40
C PHE A 109 -8.25 -1.11 10.83
N HIS A 110 -9.44 -1.63 10.48
CA HIS A 110 -9.88 -3.00 10.75
C HIS A 110 -10.47 -3.63 9.49
N PRO A 111 -9.63 -4.09 8.56
CA PRO A 111 -10.12 -4.74 7.35
C PRO A 111 -10.78 -6.09 7.73
N GLU A 112 -12.09 -6.24 7.46
CA GLU A 112 -12.87 -7.46 7.77
C GLU A 112 -12.38 -8.72 7.04
N GLN A 113 -11.63 -8.52 5.95
CA GLN A 113 -10.86 -9.52 5.23
C GLN A 113 -9.52 -8.85 4.91
N SER A 114 -8.43 -9.59 4.79
CA SER A 114 -7.18 -9.14 4.14
C SER A 114 -7.43 -8.60 2.72
N ARG A 115 -8.03 -7.41 2.60
CA ARG A 115 -8.34 -6.77 1.34
C ARG A 115 -7.01 -6.52 0.64
N ARG A 116 -6.94 -7.00 -0.59
CA ARG A 116 -5.75 -6.85 -1.43
C ARG A 116 -5.55 -5.38 -1.77
N ILE A 117 -4.28 -5.03 -1.91
CA ILE A 117 -3.68 -3.74 -2.30
C ILE A 117 -4.50 -2.95 -3.33
N GLU A 118 -5.09 -3.65 -4.29
CA GLU A 118 -5.88 -3.11 -5.38
C GLU A 118 -7.14 -2.37 -4.92
N GLU A 119 -7.59 -2.53 -3.67
CA GLU A 119 -8.78 -1.86 -3.14
C GLU A 119 -8.47 -0.52 -2.46
N ILE A 120 -7.28 -0.35 -1.89
CA ILE A 120 -6.86 0.91 -1.25
C ILE A 120 -6.55 1.97 -2.31
N SER A 121 -5.87 1.58 -3.39
CA SER A 121 -5.66 2.45 -4.55
C SER A 121 -6.98 2.83 -5.25
N LYS A 122 -8.07 2.09 -5.01
CA LYS A 122 -9.42 2.42 -5.49
C LYS A 122 -10.18 3.35 -4.54
N ILE A 123 -9.65 3.68 -3.35
CA ILE A 123 -10.35 4.56 -2.40
C ILE A 123 -10.78 5.88 -3.05
N PRO A 124 -9.95 6.60 -3.84
CA PRO A 124 -10.43 7.80 -4.51
C PRO A 124 -11.60 7.55 -5.45
N ALA A 125 -11.58 6.46 -6.22
CA ALA A 125 -12.70 6.07 -7.08
C ALA A 125 -13.96 5.72 -6.28
N ILE A 126 -13.79 5.04 -5.14
CA ILE A 126 -14.89 4.72 -4.20
C ILE A 126 -15.48 6.02 -3.65
N LEU A 127 -14.65 6.94 -3.15
CA LEU A 127 -15.09 8.23 -2.62
C LEU A 127 -15.87 9.05 -3.66
N ARG A 128 -15.42 9.06 -4.91
CA ARG A 128 -16.12 9.71 -6.03
C ARG A 128 -17.46 9.06 -6.37
N SER A 129 -17.63 7.77 -6.06
CA SER A 129 -18.89 7.05 -6.30
C SER A 129 -19.94 7.23 -5.20
N ILE A 130 -19.56 7.80 -4.04
CA ILE A 130 -20.49 8.01 -2.92
C ILE A 130 -21.44 9.16 -3.25
N PRO A 131 -22.77 8.98 -3.13
CA PRO A 131 -23.71 10.08 -3.19
C PRO A 131 -23.59 10.92 -1.90
N TRP A 132 -22.85 12.02 -1.97
CA TRP A 132 -22.60 12.90 -0.83
C TRP A 132 -23.84 13.72 -0.47
N GLU A 133 -24.65 13.22 0.47
CA GLU A 133 -25.77 13.98 1.02
C GLU A 133 -25.26 15.11 1.94
N GLY A 134 -25.61 16.36 1.63
CA GLY A 134 -25.27 17.52 2.46
C GLY A 134 -23.89 18.13 2.19
N ILE A 135 -23.09 17.59 1.25
CA ILE A 135 -21.86 18.22 0.75
C ILE A 135 -22.08 18.61 -0.70
N THR A 136 -21.56 19.77 -1.12
CA THR A 136 -21.50 20.08 -2.56
C THR A 136 -20.52 19.14 -3.26
N GLY A 137 -20.85 18.64 -4.45
CA GLY A 137 -19.94 17.75 -5.20
C GLY A 137 -18.54 18.36 -5.41
N THR A 138 -18.45 19.69 -5.53
CA THR A 138 -17.18 20.41 -5.63
C THR A 138 -16.36 20.41 -4.33
N CYS A 139 -16.98 20.50 -3.15
CA CYS A 139 -16.27 20.37 -1.87
C CYS A 139 -15.82 18.92 -1.65
N ALA A 140 -16.66 17.95 -2.02
CA ALA A 140 -16.31 16.53 -1.94
C ALA A 140 -15.08 16.22 -2.81
N GLU A 141 -15.05 16.68 -4.06
CA GLU A 141 -13.88 16.49 -4.93
C GLU A 141 -12.63 17.16 -4.36
N LEU A 142 -12.76 18.37 -3.81
CA LEU A 142 -11.63 19.09 -3.20
C LEU A 142 -11.03 18.32 -2.01
N PHE A 143 -11.88 17.73 -1.17
CA PHE A 143 -11.47 16.87 -0.08
C PHE A 143 -10.75 15.60 -0.58
N ILE A 144 -11.26 14.96 -1.63
CA ILE A 144 -10.64 13.79 -2.26
C ILE A 144 -9.25 14.16 -2.82
N CYS A 145 -9.14 15.25 -3.58
CA CYS A 145 -7.86 15.72 -4.11
C CYS A 145 -6.86 16.04 -3.01
N THR A 146 -7.30 16.60 -1.89
CA THR A 146 -6.42 16.89 -0.74
C THR A 146 -5.83 15.60 -0.15
N LEU A 147 -6.64 14.53 -0.06
CA LEU A 147 -6.13 13.21 0.36
C LEU A 147 -5.18 12.60 -0.68
N GLU A 148 -5.48 12.73 -1.97
CA GLU A 148 -4.60 12.23 -3.04
C GLU A 148 -3.23 12.92 -3.02
N ILE A 149 -3.20 14.25 -2.86
CA ILE A 149 -1.96 15.05 -2.77
C ILE A 149 -1.14 14.68 -1.53
N ALA A 150 -1.78 14.32 -0.43
CA ALA A 150 -1.10 13.88 0.77
C ALA A 150 -0.36 12.53 0.62
N GLY A 151 -0.42 11.89 -0.56
CA GLY A 151 0.27 10.61 -0.82
C GLY A 151 -0.36 9.42 -0.09
N ALA A 152 -1.58 9.61 0.44
CA ALA A 152 -2.19 8.70 1.40
C ALA A 152 -2.45 7.28 0.84
N PHE A 153 -2.41 7.09 -0.48
CA PHE A 153 -2.77 5.85 -1.16
C PHE A 153 -1.59 5.10 -1.84
N THR A 154 -0.36 5.64 -1.85
CA THR A 154 0.80 5.00 -2.53
C THR A 154 1.69 4.18 -1.60
N VAL A 155 1.65 4.46 -0.30
CA VAL A 155 2.60 3.94 0.71
C VAL A 155 2.62 2.40 0.81
N GLU A 156 1.50 1.72 0.58
CA GLU A 156 1.44 0.25 0.67
C GLU A 156 2.25 -0.45 -0.44
N ALA A 157 2.19 0.05 -1.68
CA ALA A 157 2.93 -0.52 -2.80
C ALA A 157 4.45 -0.33 -2.63
N GLU A 158 4.84 0.82 -2.06
CA GLU A 158 6.22 1.14 -1.69
C GLU A 158 6.72 0.20 -0.61
N ILE A 159 5.93 -0.07 0.45
CA ILE A 159 6.28 -1.03 1.52
C ILE A 159 6.50 -2.43 0.95
N VAL A 160 5.60 -2.91 0.09
CA VAL A 160 5.73 -4.26 -0.50
C VAL A 160 6.96 -4.33 -1.42
N THR A 161 7.22 -3.29 -2.19
CA THR A 161 8.39 -3.23 -3.08
C THR A 161 9.68 -3.20 -2.26
N ALA A 162 9.75 -2.36 -1.22
CA ALA A 162 10.89 -2.29 -0.31
C ALA A 162 11.13 -3.63 0.39
N ALA A 163 10.08 -4.31 0.85
CA ALA A 163 10.19 -5.63 1.45
C ALA A 163 10.70 -6.69 0.45
N ALA A 164 10.19 -6.67 -0.79
CA ALA A 164 10.64 -7.58 -1.84
C ALA A 164 12.10 -7.36 -2.21
N SER A 165 12.54 -6.10 -2.32
CA SER A 165 13.95 -5.74 -2.52
C SER A 165 14.83 -6.19 -1.36
N ALA A 166 14.39 -5.96 -0.12
CA ALA A 166 15.12 -6.42 1.06
C ALA A 166 15.23 -7.95 1.12
N VAL A 167 14.21 -8.69 0.68
CA VAL A 167 14.26 -10.16 0.56
C VAL A 167 15.22 -10.58 -0.55
N ARG A 168 15.16 -9.94 -1.72
CA ARG A 168 16.10 -10.18 -2.83
C ARG A 168 17.55 -9.99 -2.41
N GLU A 169 17.86 -8.88 -1.74
CA GLU A 169 19.21 -8.59 -1.23
C GLU A 169 19.71 -9.70 -0.30
N TYR A 170 18.85 -10.20 0.58
CA TYR A 170 19.22 -11.31 1.45
C TYR A 170 19.44 -12.61 0.66
N LEU A 171 18.58 -12.92 -0.30
CA LEU A 171 18.76 -14.09 -1.16
C LEU A 171 20.06 -14.01 -1.98
N ILE A 172 20.48 -12.83 -2.42
CA ILE A 172 21.79 -12.61 -3.06
C ILE A 172 22.94 -13.04 -2.12
N THR A 173 22.83 -12.76 -0.82
CA THR A 173 23.86 -13.21 0.15
C THR A 173 23.94 -14.73 0.30
N LEU A 174 22.85 -15.45 -0.01
CA LEU A 174 22.82 -16.91 -0.03
C LEU A 174 23.34 -17.50 -1.35
N HIS A 175 23.31 -16.71 -2.44
CA HIS A 175 23.75 -17.10 -3.78
C HIS A 175 24.78 -16.11 -4.36
N PRO A 176 25.95 -15.92 -3.71
CA PRO A 176 26.90 -14.88 -4.10
C PRO A 176 27.46 -15.04 -5.52
N SER A 177 27.51 -16.27 -6.05
CA SER A 177 27.97 -16.55 -7.42
C SER A 177 26.99 -16.11 -8.51
N GLU A 178 25.73 -15.83 -8.15
CA GLU A 178 24.64 -15.49 -9.08
C GLU A 178 24.26 -14.00 -8.99
N ALA A 179 24.94 -13.24 -8.12
CA ALA A 179 24.71 -11.81 -7.93
C ALA A 179 25.00 -10.99 -9.20
N GLU A 180 25.93 -11.46 -10.04
CA GLU A 180 26.36 -10.76 -11.26
C GLU A 180 25.31 -10.81 -12.39
N PHE A 181 24.36 -11.74 -12.36
CA PHE A 181 23.37 -11.94 -13.43
C PHE A 181 22.01 -11.26 -13.18
N CYS A 182 21.87 -10.50 -12.10
CA CYS A 182 20.57 -9.96 -11.66
C CYS A 182 20.38 -8.46 -11.92
N PHE A 183 21.27 -7.79 -12.66
CA PHE A 183 21.30 -6.33 -12.78
C PHE A 183 20.56 -5.73 -13.98
N ASP A 184 19.98 -6.52 -14.88
CA ASP A 184 19.65 -5.99 -16.22
C ASP A 184 18.25 -5.35 -16.40
N ASP A 185 17.31 -5.46 -15.44
CA ASP A 185 15.91 -5.07 -15.72
C ASP A 185 15.47 -3.71 -15.11
N GLU A 186 16.20 -3.12 -14.16
CA GLU A 186 15.75 -1.91 -13.43
C GLU A 186 16.35 -0.61 -14.01
N GLN A 187 17.54 -0.66 -14.61
CA GLN A 187 18.18 0.50 -15.27
C GLN A 187 17.43 0.94 -16.54
N ALA A 188 16.77 0.02 -17.25
CA ALA A 188 16.05 0.32 -18.49
C ALA A 188 14.73 1.09 -18.27
N ALA A 189 14.14 1.03 -17.07
CA ALA A 189 12.89 1.72 -16.76
C ALA A 189 13.13 3.19 -16.37
N ASP A 190 14.19 3.49 -15.62
CA ASP A 190 14.56 4.86 -15.26
C ASP A 190 15.08 5.66 -16.48
N ASP A 191 15.83 5.02 -17.38
CA ASP A 191 16.28 5.67 -18.62
C ASP A 191 15.13 5.98 -19.58
N ALA A 192 14.05 5.18 -19.56
CA ALA A 192 12.84 5.42 -20.35
C ALA A 192 11.97 6.55 -19.77
N MET A 193 11.93 6.74 -18.44
CA MET A 193 11.21 7.88 -17.83
C MET A 193 11.94 9.22 -18.02
N ALA A 194 13.27 9.21 -18.06
CA ALA A 194 14.07 10.40 -18.34
C ALA A 194 13.93 10.91 -19.79
N THR A 195 13.59 10.03 -20.75
CA THR A 195 13.39 10.43 -22.15
C THR A 195 12.02 11.04 -22.41
N VAL A 196 11.00 10.71 -21.62
CA VAL A 196 9.61 11.22 -21.80
C VAL A 196 9.42 12.64 -21.24
N THR A 197 10.29 13.08 -20.33
CA THR A 197 10.25 14.44 -19.75
C THR A 197 11.07 15.47 -20.54
N ALA A 198 11.75 15.06 -21.61
CA ALA A 198 12.65 15.90 -22.43
C ALA A 198 12.05 16.34 -23.78
N THR A 199 10.76 16.11 -24.04
CA THR A 199 10.02 16.55 -25.24
C THR A 199 8.84 17.43 -24.90
#